data_AF-A0A9D6KEL3-F1
#
_entry.id   AF-A0A9D6KEL3-F1
#
_cell.length_a   1.000
_cell.length_b   1.000
_cell.length_c   1.000
_cell.angle_alpha   90.00
_cell.angle_beta   90.00
_cell.angle_gamma   90.00
#
_symmetry.space_group_name_H-M   'P 1'
#
loop_
_entity.id
_entity.type
_entity.pdbx_description
1 polymer ?
#
loop_
_entity_poly.entity_id
_entity_poly.type
_entity_poly.pdbx_seq_one_letter_code
_entity_poly.pdbx_strand_id
1 'polypeptide(L)'
;MKKFGGAVSLLTLAACLVAPVAYAGSTKCTMKFDLKEWAALYESAKGTGKITCDNGQSASVTIQGKGGGLEVGKFEVKDGRGSFTDVSSIDELFGKYVAADTSAAAKKAADAWVMTKDKVSLGLAGTGKGWELGFSIDEFVIEKVK
;
A
#
# COMPACT_ATOMS: atom_id res chain seq x y z
N MET A 1 -14.46 -64.46 -30.39
CA MET A 1 -15.02 -63.62 -29.31
C MET A 1 -13.88 -62.81 -28.69
N LYS A 2 -14.11 -61.51 -28.38
CA LYS A 2 -13.19 -60.47 -27.80
C LYS A 2 -12.07 -59.97 -28.76
N LYS A 3 -12.05 -58.78 -29.41
CA LYS A 3 -12.44 -57.34 -29.18
C LYS A 3 -11.49 -56.55 -28.25
N PHE A 4 -11.23 -55.28 -28.64
CA PHE A 4 -10.44 -54.15 -28.07
C PHE A 4 -9.11 -53.88 -28.81
N GLY A 5 -8.86 -52.78 -29.53
CA GLY A 5 -9.62 -51.54 -29.79
C GLY A 5 -8.95 -50.31 -29.17
N GLY A 6 -8.27 -49.48 -29.98
CA GLY A 6 -8.01 -48.05 -29.71
C GLY A 6 -6.56 -47.66 -29.38
N ALA A 7 -5.81 -47.17 -30.36
CA ALA A 7 -4.58 -46.41 -30.15
C ALA A 7 -4.90 -44.91 -30.17
N VAL A 8 -4.66 -44.23 -29.05
CA VAL A 8 -4.90 -42.80 -28.82
C VAL A 8 -3.74 -42.00 -29.41
N SER A 9 -4.06 -41.08 -30.34
CA SER A 9 -3.10 -40.15 -30.95
C SER A 9 -2.85 -38.98 -30.00
N LEU A 10 -1.58 -38.77 -29.62
CA LEU A 10 -1.14 -37.77 -28.65
C LEU A 10 -0.92 -36.41 -29.36
N LEU A 11 -1.79 -35.44 -29.11
CA LEU A 11 -1.63 -34.05 -29.55
C LEU A 11 -0.69 -33.31 -28.58
N THR A 12 0.51 -32.95 -29.04
CA THR A 12 1.48 -32.15 -28.25
C THR A 12 1.07 -30.67 -28.23
N LEU A 13 0.65 -30.17 -27.06
CA LEU A 13 0.37 -28.76 -26.80
C LEU A 13 1.67 -28.05 -26.37
N ALA A 14 2.14 -27.09 -27.16
CA ALA A 14 3.30 -26.26 -26.83
C ALA A 14 2.91 -25.21 -25.77
N ALA A 15 3.39 -25.39 -24.55
CA ALA A 15 3.22 -24.41 -23.46
C ALA A 15 4.30 -23.32 -23.56
N CYS A 16 3.91 -22.10 -23.93
CA CYS A 16 4.75 -20.92 -23.76
C CYS A 16 4.89 -20.63 -22.26
N LEU A 17 6.05 -20.98 -21.70
CA LEU A 17 6.46 -20.57 -20.35
C LEU A 17 6.83 -19.08 -20.39
N VAL A 18 5.92 -18.23 -19.94
CA VAL A 18 6.22 -16.82 -19.65
C VAL A 18 6.97 -16.81 -18.32
N ALA A 19 8.30 -16.74 -18.37
CA ALA A 19 9.10 -16.63 -17.15
C ALA A 19 8.87 -15.27 -16.48
N PRO A 20 8.74 -15.20 -15.14
CA PRO A 20 8.69 -13.93 -14.44
C PRO A 20 10.06 -13.25 -14.54
N VAL A 21 10.09 -12.01 -15.04
CA VAL A 21 11.30 -11.18 -15.02
C VAL A 21 11.59 -10.81 -13.56
N ALA A 22 12.61 -11.44 -12.98
CA ALA A 22 13.15 -11.06 -11.69
C ALA A 22 14.10 -9.85 -11.88
N TYR A 23 13.63 -8.65 -11.55
CA TYR A 23 14.46 -7.45 -11.54
C TYR A 23 15.25 -7.39 -10.22
N ALA A 24 16.55 -7.60 -10.30
CA ALA A 24 17.48 -7.59 -9.15
C ALA A 24 18.03 -6.18 -8.86
N GLY A 25 17.17 -5.17 -8.81
CA GLY A 25 17.53 -3.79 -8.51
C GLY A 25 16.53 -3.17 -7.53
N SER A 26 16.99 -2.22 -6.71
CA SER A 26 16.09 -1.42 -5.89
C SER A 26 15.16 -0.60 -6.79
N THR A 27 13.87 -0.69 -6.58
CA THR A 27 12.81 0.00 -7.33
C THR A 27 12.21 1.12 -6.48
N LYS A 28 11.91 2.25 -7.13
CA LYS A 28 11.20 3.35 -6.49
C LYS A 28 9.70 3.15 -6.66
N CYS A 29 8.98 3.22 -5.54
CA CYS A 29 7.54 3.07 -5.52
C CYS A 29 6.84 4.31 -4.97
N THR A 30 5.66 4.58 -5.53
CA THR A 30 4.76 5.64 -5.07
C THR A 30 3.36 5.08 -4.89
N MET A 31 2.55 5.76 -4.09
CA MET A 31 1.17 5.39 -3.83
C MET A 31 0.25 6.59 -4.06
N LYS A 32 -0.91 6.35 -4.66
CA LYS A 32 -2.05 7.25 -4.54
C LYS A 32 -3.09 6.61 -3.66
N PHE A 33 -3.70 7.37 -2.77
CA PHE A 33 -4.68 6.83 -1.83
C PHE A 33 -5.76 7.84 -1.47
N ASP A 34 -6.92 7.32 -1.09
CA ASP A 34 -8.02 8.08 -0.52
C ASP A 34 -8.37 7.46 0.83
N LEU A 35 -8.55 8.29 1.85
CA LEU A 35 -9.05 7.90 3.16
C LEU A 35 -10.41 8.53 3.37
N LYS A 36 -11.37 7.75 3.83
CA LYS A 36 -12.72 8.22 4.14
C LYS A 36 -13.13 7.70 5.51
N GLU A 37 -13.91 8.53 6.19
CA GLU A 37 -14.65 8.19 7.39
C GLU A 37 -13.76 7.85 8.59
N TRP A 38 -13.85 8.69 9.62
CA TRP A 38 -13.33 8.38 10.95
C TRP A 38 -14.39 7.59 11.70
N ALA A 39 -14.08 6.34 12.08
CA ALA A 39 -14.91 5.67 13.07
C ALA A 39 -14.68 6.36 14.42
N ALA A 40 -15.60 7.26 14.81
CA ALA A 40 -15.49 8.10 16.01
C ALA A 40 -15.29 7.32 17.33
N LEU A 41 -15.55 6.01 17.33
CA LEU A 41 -15.33 5.13 18.49
C LEU A 41 -13.93 4.52 18.55
N TYR A 42 -13.15 4.50 17.46
CA TYR A 42 -11.90 3.75 17.36
C TYR A 42 -10.72 4.51 16.81
N GLU A 43 -10.86 5.82 16.60
CA GLU A 43 -9.75 6.66 16.19
C GLU A 43 -9.03 6.12 14.94
N SER A 44 -9.82 5.69 13.95
CA SER A 44 -9.30 5.05 12.75
C SER A 44 -9.99 5.50 11.47
N ALA A 45 -9.20 5.75 10.42
CA ALA A 45 -9.63 6.01 9.06
C ALA A 45 -9.42 4.76 8.19
N LYS A 46 -10.32 4.53 7.23
CA LYS A 46 -10.17 3.47 6.24
C LYS A 46 -10.10 4.03 4.84
N GLY A 47 -9.48 3.31 3.94
CA GLY A 47 -9.33 3.77 2.58
C GLY A 47 -8.80 2.73 1.62
N THR A 48 -8.56 3.19 0.40
CA THR A 48 -7.99 2.39 -0.67
C THR A 48 -6.91 3.18 -1.37
N GLY A 49 -6.03 2.47 -2.05
CA GLY A 49 -4.98 3.09 -2.84
C GLY A 49 -4.44 2.19 -3.92
N LYS A 50 -3.52 2.74 -4.70
CA LYS A 50 -2.76 2.02 -5.70
C LYS A 50 -1.29 2.37 -5.56
N ILE A 51 -0.47 1.34 -5.37
CA ILE A 51 0.99 1.43 -5.41
C ILE A 51 1.44 1.20 -6.85
N THR A 52 2.40 2.01 -7.30
CA THR A 52 3.06 1.88 -8.61
C THR A 52 4.56 2.05 -8.43
N CYS A 53 5.32 1.10 -8.97
CA CYS A 53 6.77 1.09 -8.94
C CYS A 53 7.34 1.32 -10.36
N ASP A 54 8.55 1.87 -10.44
CA ASP A 54 9.21 2.17 -11.72
C ASP A 54 9.61 0.92 -12.52
N ASN A 55 9.72 -0.23 -11.86
CA ASN A 55 9.97 -1.54 -12.48
C ASN A 55 8.71 -2.17 -13.11
N GLY A 56 7.58 -1.46 -13.12
CA GLY A 56 6.31 -1.92 -13.68
C GLY A 56 5.40 -2.69 -12.71
N GLN A 57 5.85 -2.96 -11.48
CA GLN A 57 4.98 -3.55 -10.46
C GLN A 57 3.88 -2.56 -10.04
N SER A 58 2.67 -3.08 -9.84
CA SER A 58 1.59 -2.30 -9.24
C SER A 58 0.66 -3.19 -8.41
N ALA A 59 0.05 -2.60 -7.39
CA ALA A 59 -0.89 -3.29 -6.51
C ALA A 59 -1.99 -2.34 -6.03
N SER A 60 -3.23 -2.81 -6.08
CA SER A 60 -4.33 -2.18 -5.34
C SER A 60 -4.21 -2.57 -3.87
N VAL A 61 -4.43 -1.61 -2.98
CA VAL A 61 -4.28 -1.80 -1.54
C VAL A 61 -5.49 -1.27 -0.78
N THR A 62 -5.79 -1.92 0.35
CA THR A 62 -6.62 -1.37 1.41
C THR A 62 -5.73 -0.73 2.47
N ILE A 63 -6.21 0.37 3.02
CA ILE A 63 -5.44 1.19 3.96
C ILE A 63 -6.26 1.39 5.23
N GLN A 64 -5.58 1.29 6.36
CA GLN A 64 -6.13 1.62 7.67
C GLN A 64 -5.17 2.56 8.39
N GLY A 65 -5.58 3.80 8.61
CA GLY A 65 -4.86 4.75 9.46
C GLY A 65 -5.46 4.73 10.86
N LYS A 66 -4.64 4.71 11.90
CA LYS A 66 -5.05 4.93 13.28
C LYS A 66 -4.27 6.11 13.83
N GLY A 67 -4.90 6.90 14.69
CA GLY A 67 -4.23 8.05 15.27
C GLY A 67 -5.01 8.69 16.39
N GLY A 68 -4.35 9.18 17.44
CA GLY A 68 -5.00 9.87 18.54
C GLY A 68 -5.24 11.36 18.25
N GLY A 69 -6.45 11.86 18.47
CA GLY A 69 -6.73 13.29 18.27
C GLY A 69 -8.19 13.67 18.45
N LEU A 70 -8.41 14.68 19.29
CA LEU A 70 -9.69 15.24 19.79
C LEU A 70 -10.69 15.77 18.74
N GLU A 71 -10.58 15.41 17.47
CA GLU A 71 -11.52 15.87 16.45
C GLU A 71 -12.52 14.79 16.07
N VAL A 72 -13.59 14.78 16.87
CA VAL A 72 -14.87 14.15 16.59
C VAL A 72 -15.47 14.81 15.32
N GLY A 73 -15.03 14.38 14.14
CA GLY A 73 -15.44 14.98 12.86
C GLY A 73 -15.14 14.08 11.66
N LYS A 74 -15.83 14.32 10.54
CA LYS A 74 -15.63 13.57 9.29
C LYS A 74 -14.24 13.86 8.71
N PHE A 75 -13.27 13.00 9.03
CA PHE A 75 -11.95 12.98 8.39
C PHE A 75 -12.06 12.42 6.97
N GLU A 76 -11.50 13.12 6.01
CA GLU A 76 -11.39 12.66 4.63
C GLU A 76 -10.10 13.20 4.00
N VAL A 77 -9.29 12.29 3.45
CA VAL A 77 -8.16 12.63 2.58
C VAL A 77 -8.53 12.20 1.18
N LYS A 78 -8.50 13.14 0.24
CA LYS A 78 -8.67 12.88 -1.18
C LYS A 78 -7.36 13.13 -1.90
N ASP A 79 -7.04 12.28 -2.87
CA ASP A 79 -5.82 12.39 -3.69
C ASP A 79 -4.52 12.42 -2.86
N GLY A 80 -4.48 11.66 -1.77
CA GLY A 80 -3.28 11.44 -0.97
C GLY A 80 -2.17 10.80 -1.79
N ARG A 81 -0.92 11.17 -1.50
CA ARG A 81 0.29 10.65 -2.14
C ARG A 81 1.23 10.05 -1.11
N GLY A 82 1.69 8.83 -1.37
CA GLY A 82 2.74 8.15 -0.62
C GLY A 82 4.01 8.04 -1.47
N SER A 83 5.17 8.26 -0.88
CA SER A 83 6.48 7.99 -1.47
C SER A 83 7.26 7.06 -0.56
N PHE A 84 7.69 5.92 -1.08
CA PHE A 84 8.49 4.96 -0.34
C PHE A 84 9.98 5.19 -0.63
N THR A 85 10.83 4.81 0.32
CA THR A 85 12.24 4.53 0.03
C THR A 85 12.36 3.38 -0.96
N ASP A 86 13.49 3.29 -1.66
CA ASP A 86 13.70 2.23 -2.63
C ASP A 86 13.67 0.84 -1.96
N VAL A 87 13.00 -0.11 -2.60
CA VAL A 87 12.79 -1.49 -2.11
C VAL A 87 13.15 -2.50 -3.19
N SER A 88 13.39 -3.76 -2.84
CA SER A 88 13.70 -4.80 -3.85
C SER A 88 12.43 -5.34 -4.50
N SER A 89 11.31 -5.38 -3.77
CA SER A 89 9.99 -5.75 -4.31
C SER A 89 8.87 -4.93 -3.69
N ILE A 90 7.79 -4.74 -4.44
CA ILE A 90 6.52 -4.16 -3.95
C ILE A 90 5.97 -4.90 -2.72
N ASP A 91 6.27 -6.19 -2.55
CA ASP A 91 5.80 -6.98 -1.40
C ASP A 91 6.38 -6.48 -0.07
N GLU A 92 7.54 -5.82 -0.10
CA GLU A 92 8.13 -5.17 1.09
C GLU A 92 7.33 -3.95 1.53
N LEU A 93 6.39 -3.45 0.73
CA LEU A 93 5.61 -2.25 1.06
C LEU A 93 4.36 -2.56 1.87
N PHE A 94 3.89 -3.82 1.89
CA PHE A 94 2.72 -4.20 2.65
C PHE A 94 3.06 -4.40 4.13
N GLY A 95 2.13 -4.06 5.00
CA GLY A 95 2.27 -4.17 6.44
C GLY A 95 2.04 -2.85 7.16
N LYS A 96 2.56 -2.78 8.37
CA LYS A 96 2.25 -1.75 9.35
C LYS A 96 3.39 -0.75 9.47
N TYR A 97 3.11 0.52 9.19
CA TYR A 97 4.03 1.63 9.39
C TYR A 97 3.65 2.39 10.65
N VAL A 98 4.65 2.90 11.34
CA VAL A 98 4.50 3.71 12.55
C VAL A 98 5.19 5.05 12.36
N ALA A 99 4.75 6.08 13.07
CA ALA A 99 5.39 7.39 13.00
C ALA A 99 6.91 7.28 13.30
N ALA A 100 7.72 7.90 12.43
CA ALA A 100 9.16 7.97 12.63
C ALA A 100 9.45 8.97 13.76
N ASP A 101 9.96 8.47 14.89
CA ASP A 101 10.27 9.18 16.13
C ASP A 101 9.06 9.69 16.95
N THR A 102 9.03 9.28 18.23
CA THR A 102 8.00 9.62 19.24
C THR A 102 8.10 11.05 19.76
N SER A 103 9.07 11.85 19.28
CA SER A 103 8.95 13.29 19.42
C SER A 103 7.77 13.73 18.56
N ALA A 104 6.82 14.45 19.14
CA ALA A 104 5.58 14.98 18.53
C ALA A 104 5.80 15.95 17.33
N ALA A 105 6.93 15.81 16.63
CA ALA A 105 7.49 16.65 15.61
C ALA A 105 8.18 15.80 14.53
N ALA A 106 7.55 14.70 14.07
CA ALA A 106 7.62 14.36 12.65
C ALA A 106 7.00 15.56 11.91
N LYS A 107 7.82 16.60 11.72
CA LYS A 107 7.39 17.97 11.48
C LYS A 107 6.46 17.97 10.28
N LYS A 108 5.27 18.56 10.44
CA LYS A 108 4.50 19.17 9.33
C LYS A 108 5.47 20.05 8.52
N ALA A 109 6.19 19.47 7.57
CA ALA A 109 6.92 20.21 6.57
C ALA A 109 5.97 20.27 5.37
N ALA A 110 5.12 21.30 5.37
CA ALA A 110 4.16 21.61 4.32
C ALA A 110 3.29 20.40 3.87
N ASP A 111 2.50 19.84 4.80
CA ASP A 111 1.48 18.82 4.51
C ASP A 111 1.97 17.38 4.33
N ALA A 112 3.18 17.06 4.80
CA ALA A 112 3.74 15.71 4.75
C ALA A 112 4.05 15.08 6.14
N TRP A 113 3.84 13.77 6.26
CA TRP A 113 4.17 12.92 7.41
C TRP A 113 5.13 11.81 7.00
N VAL A 114 6.01 11.39 7.91
CA VAL A 114 6.94 10.29 7.62
C VAL A 114 6.69 9.15 8.61
N MET A 115 6.52 7.96 8.05
CA MET A 115 6.27 6.71 8.77
C MET A 115 7.36 5.71 8.41
N THR A 116 7.71 4.82 9.33
CA THR A 116 8.73 3.79 9.11
C THR A 116 8.17 2.39 9.35
N LYS A 117 8.68 1.44 8.59
CA LYS A 117 8.48 0.00 8.76
C LYS A 117 9.80 -0.70 8.43
N ASP A 118 10.43 -1.31 9.43
CA ASP A 118 11.72 -1.96 9.29
C ASP A 118 12.77 -1.02 8.66
N LYS A 119 13.17 -1.28 7.41
CA LYS A 119 14.12 -0.47 6.63
C LYS A 119 13.43 0.49 5.64
N VAL A 120 12.11 0.41 5.53
CA VAL A 120 11.31 1.20 4.57
C VAL A 120 10.77 2.44 5.26
N SER A 121 10.99 3.61 4.68
CA SER A 121 10.31 4.84 5.09
C SER A 121 9.24 5.21 4.07
N LEU A 122 8.12 5.71 4.57
CA LEU A 122 6.95 6.13 3.82
C LEU A 122 6.65 7.59 4.15
N GLY A 123 6.86 8.48 3.17
CA GLY A 123 6.36 9.84 3.23
C GLY A 123 4.93 9.91 2.72
N LEU A 124 4.00 10.42 3.53
CA LEU A 124 2.59 10.64 3.19
C LEU A 124 2.34 12.14 3.04
N ALA A 125 1.80 12.57 1.92
CA ALA A 125 1.28 13.91 1.72
C ALA A 125 -0.19 13.84 1.33
N GLY A 126 -1.01 14.78 1.77
CA GLY A 126 -2.44 14.75 1.51
C GLY A 126 -3.08 16.12 1.65
N THR A 127 -4.30 16.22 1.15
CA THR A 127 -5.16 17.39 1.33
C THR A 127 -6.56 16.90 1.66
N GLY A 128 -7.26 17.56 2.57
CA GLY A 128 -8.63 17.18 2.91
C GLY A 128 -9.08 17.61 4.30
N LYS A 129 -10.35 17.33 4.62
CA LYS A 129 -10.96 17.72 5.89
C LYS A 129 -10.33 16.91 7.02
N GLY A 130 -9.71 17.62 7.98
CA GLY A 130 -9.04 17.01 9.15
C GLY A 130 -7.53 16.79 8.98
N TRP A 131 -6.99 16.78 7.75
CA TRP A 131 -5.54 16.73 7.53
C TRP A 131 -4.83 18.01 8.01
N GLU A 132 -5.44 19.16 7.70
CA GLU A 132 -4.91 20.47 8.09
C GLU A 132 -5.09 20.77 9.59
N LEU A 133 -6.08 20.14 10.23
CA LEU A 133 -6.50 20.39 11.61
C LEU A 133 -5.56 19.81 12.68
N GLY A 134 -4.47 19.15 12.27
CA GLY A 134 -3.43 18.69 13.19
C GLY A 134 -3.65 17.27 13.73
N PHE A 135 -4.49 16.49 13.06
CA PHE A 135 -4.65 15.07 13.29
C PHE A 135 -3.32 14.32 13.09
N SER A 136 -2.86 13.60 14.14
CA SER A 136 -1.68 12.74 14.08
C SER A 136 -2.07 11.33 13.68
N ILE A 137 -1.41 10.77 12.66
CA ILE A 137 -1.47 9.35 12.32
C ILE A 137 -0.35 8.65 13.08
N ASP A 138 -0.70 7.75 13.98
CA ASP A 138 0.27 6.98 14.75
C ASP A 138 0.64 5.67 14.04
N GLU A 139 -0.35 5.06 13.38
CA GLU A 139 -0.20 3.78 12.69
C GLU A 139 -0.86 3.85 11.31
N PHE A 140 -0.17 3.34 10.29
CA PHE A 140 -0.67 3.28 8.92
C PHE A 140 -0.44 1.89 8.35
N VAL A 141 -1.51 1.12 8.17
CA VAL A 141 -1.48 -0.27 7.70
C VAL A 141 -1.86 -0.32 6.22
N ILE A 142 -1.03 -0.99 5.43
CA ILE A 142 -1.22 -1.21 3.99
C ILE A 142 -1.36 -2.70 3.72
N GLU A 143 -2.47 -3.12 3.14
CA GLU A 143 -2.74 -4.51 2.81
C GLU A 143 -3.04 -4.64 1.32
N LYS A 144 -2.50 -5.69 0.68
CA LYS A 144 -2.76 -5.98 -0.72
C LYS A 144 -4.20 -6.48 -0.90
N VAL A 145 -4.92 -5.92 -1.86
CA VAL A 145 -6.21 -6.47 -2.30
C VAL A 145 -5.96 -7.82 -2.97
N LYS A 146 -6.69 -8.85 -2.52
CA LYS A 146 -6.60 -10.20 -3.06
C LYS A 146 -7.21 -10.31 -4.45
#